data_AF-A0A816HY88-F1
#
_entry.id   AF-A0A816HY88-F1
#
_cell.length_a   1.000
_cell.length_b   1.000
_cell.length_c   1.000
_cell.angle_alpha   90.00
_cell.angle_beta   90.00
_cell.angle_gamma   90.00
#
_symmetry.space_group_name_H-M   'P 1'
#
loop_
_entity.id
_entity.type
_entity.pdbx_description
1 polymer ?
#
loop_
_entity_poly.entity_id
_entity_poly.type
_entity_poly.pdbx_seq_one_letter_code
_entity_poly.pdbx_strand_id
1 'polypeptide(L)'
;SNIQTHTGESISAKFCIMATGCLSIPKQVDINGINNFKGKTYYTSQWPHENINFHDQRVAVIGTGSSGVQSIPLIAEEAAHLYVFQRTPCFSIPARNTPLDLQEEQIWNKDYNEHRQKILNTYAGFHTPGLSYDQSALSVSPETQQKAYETRGQLGGLS
;
A
#
# COMPACT_ATOMS: atom_id res chain seq x y z
N SER A 1 3.93 25.82 -25.60
CA SER A 1 3.20 26.32 -24.42
C SER A 1 4.20 26.73 -23.35
N ASN A 2 3.98 27.83 -22.64
CA ASN A 2 4.84 28.25 -21.53
C ASN A 2 4.35 27.59 -20.24
N ILE A 3 5.25 26.92 -19.53
CA ILE A 3 5.02 26.25 -18.25
C ILE A 3 5.69 27.09 -17.18
N GLN A 4 4.98 27.39 -16.09
CA GLN A 4 5.53 28.14 -14.97
C GLN A 4 5.76 27.22 -13.77
N THR A 5 6.91 27.36 -13.12
CA THR A 5 7.24 26.66 -11.88
C THR A 5 6.88 27.52 -10.66
N HIS A 6 6.85 26.92 -9.48
CA HIS A 6 6.65 27.63 -8.22
C HIS A 6 7.79 28.61 -7.88
N THR A 7 8.95 28.48 -8.53
CA THR A 7 10.10 29.41 -8.38
C THR A 7 10.02 30.60 -9.36
N GLY A 8 9.00 30.66 -10.21
CA GLY A 8 8.81 31.72 -11.19
C GLY A 8 9.55 31.50 -12.52
N GLU A 9 10.19 30.34 -12.70
CA GLU A 9 10.84 29.98 -13.97
C GLU A 9 9.78 29.71 -15.04
N SER A 10 10.03 30.20 -16.26
CA SER A 10 9.16 29.98 -17.42
C SER A 10 9.86 29.10 -18.46
N ILE A 11 9.31 27.92 -18.69
CA ILE A 11 9.87 26.91 -19.61
C ILE A 11 8.98 26.84 -20.85
N SER A 12 9.56 26.95 -22.05
CA SER A 12 8.82 26.76 -23.31
C SER A 12 9.03 25.35 -23.84
N ALA A 13 7.94 24.61 -24.04
CA ALA A 13 7.97 23.25 -24.58
C ALA A 13 6.90 23.03 -25.65
N LYS A 14 7.20 22.14 -26.60
CA LYS A 14 6.24 21.68 -27.63
C LYS A 14 5.21 20.71 -27.04
N PHE A 15 5.65 19.86 -26.12
CA PHE A 15 4.81 18.88 -25.43
C PHE A 15 5.08 18.94 -23.93
N CYS A 16 4.04 18.73 -23.13
CA CYS A 16 4.12 18.58 -21.68
C CYS A 16 3.49 17.24 -21.32
N ILE A 17 4.28 16.30 -20.80
CA ILE A 17 3.82 14.98 -20.39
C ILE A 17 3.67 14.99 -18.87
N MET A 18 2.44 14.94 -18.37
CA MET A 18 2.15 14.98 -16.94
C MET A 18 2.09 13.55 -16.38
N ALA A 19 3.05 13.20 -15.53
CA ALA A 19 3.14 11.92 -14.83
C ALA A 19 2.98 12.09 -13.30
N THR A 20 2.01 12.88 -12.87
CA THR A 20 1.84 13.32 -11.46
C THR A 20 1.19 12.28 -10.54
N GLY A 21 0.74 11.13 -11.08
CA GLY A 21 0.13 10.04 -10.33
C GLY A 21 -1.27 10.38 -9.74
N CYS A 22 -1.96 9.35 -9.24
CA CYS A 22 -3.32 9.47 -8.68
C CYS A 22 -3.37 9.77 -7.18
N LEU A 23 -2.22 9.88 -6.50
CA LEU A 23 -2.11 10.00 -5.03
C LEU A 23 -1.32 11.24 -4.57
N SER A 24 -1.27 12.30 -5.39
CA SER A 24 -0.36 13.44 -5.19
C SER A 24 -0.88 14.53 -4.25
N ILE A 25 -2.18 14.55 -3.93
CA ILE A 25 -2.78 15.58 -3.06
C ILE A 25 -3.11 14.95 -1.70
N PRO A 26 -2.41 15.34 -0.61
CA PRO A 26 -2.75 14.89 0.74
C PRO A 26 -4.18 15.29 1.11
N LYS A 27 -4.91 14.36 1.73
CA LYS A 27 -6.22 14.67 2.28
C LYS A 27 -6.05 15.55 3.52
N GLN A 28 -6.72 16.70 3.54
CA GLN A 28 -6.78 17.53 4.74
C GLN A 28 -7.51 16.81 5.87
N VAL A 29 -6.98 16.95 7.08
CA VAL A 29 -7.60 16.41 8.29
C VAL A 29 -8.76 17.33 8.68
N ASP A 30 -9.97 16.84 8.43
CA ASP A 30 -11.21 17.52 8.78
C ASP A 30 -11.63 17.14 10.22
N ILE A 31 -10.91 17.71 11.20
CA ILE A 31 -11.20 17.56 12.62
C ILE A 31 -11.27 18.94 13.25
N ASN A 32 -12.44 19.28 13.79
CA ASN A 32 -12.64 20.55 14.47
C ASN A 32 -11.65 20.71 15.64
N GLY A 33 -10.91 21.82 15.64
CA GLY A 33 -9.92 22.11 16.67
C GLY A 33 -8.61 21.35 16.54
N ILE A 34 -8.33 20.67 15.43
CA ILE A 34 -7.06 19.94 15.22
C ILE A 34 -5.82 20.83 15.44
N ASN A 35 -5.91 22.10 15.05
CA ASN A 35 -4.84 23.09 15.22
C ASN A 35 -4.57 23.47 16.70
N ASN A 36 -5.47 23.11 17.63
CA ASN A 36 -5.28 23.33 19.05
C ASN A 36 -4.42 22.25 19.72
N PHE A 37 -4.19 21.12 19.02
CA PHE A 37 -3.35 20.05 19.52
C PHE A 37 -1.92 20.53 19.70
N LYS A 38 -1.35 20.29 20.89
CA LYS A 38 -0.01 20.75 21.27
C LYS A 38 1.08 19.70 21.04
N GLY A 39 0.69 18.47 20.71
CA GLY A 39 1.63 17.40 20.36
C GLY A 39 2.10 17.49 18.91
N LYS A 40 3.04 16.63 18.56
CA LYS A 40 3.55 16.53 17.19
C LYS A 40 2.50 15.85 16.30
N THR A 41 2.32 16.38 15.10
CA THR A 41 1.39 15.84 14.09
C THR A 41 2.18 15.48 12.85
N TYR A 42 1.96 14.27 12.33
CA TYR A 42 2.66 13.74 11.17
C TYR A 42 1.65 13.22 10.14
N TYR A 43 2.00 13.36 8.87
CA TYR A 43 1.20 12.86 7.75
C TYR A 43 2.00 11.78 7.03
N THR A 44 1.41 10.61 6.80
CA THR A 44 2.10 9.50 6.11
C THR A 44 2.54 9.86 4.68
N SER A 45 1.86 10.82 4.04
CA SER A 45 2.25 11.37 2.73
C SER A 45 3.43 12.34 2.75
N GLN A 46 3.79 12.85 3.93
CA GLN A 46 4.86 13.83 4.15
C GLN A 46 5.62 13.47 5.43
N TRP A 47 6.02 12.20 5.52
CA TRP A 47 6.71 11.70 6.70
C TRP A 47 8.11 12.35 6.80
N PRO A 48 8.56 12.76 8.00
CA PRO A 48 9.90 13.29 8.18
C PRO A 48 10.98 12.30 7.72
N HIS A 49 12.09 12.82 7.20
CA HIS A 49 13.25 12.00 6.83
C HIS A 49 14.06 11.54 8.05
N GLU A 50 13.92 12.25 9.17
CA GLU A 50 14.52 11.88 10.44
C GLU A 50 13.67 10.84 11.17
N ASN A 51 14.32 9.95 11.91
CA ASN A 51 13.62 8.98 12.73
C ASN A 51 12.83 9.69 13.84
N ILE A 52 11.55 9.31 13.96
CA ILE A 52 10.69 9.75 15.05
C ILE A 52 10.75 8.69 16.13
N ASN A 53 11.14 9.10 17.34
CA ASN A 53 11.11 8.23 18.50
C ASN A 53 9.73 8.31 19.18
N PHE A 54 9.05 7.17 19.27
CA PHE A 54 7.74 7.01 19.91
C PHE A 54 7.83 6.42 21.33
N HIS A 55 9.01 6.07 21.83
CA HIS A 55 9.17 5.59 23.20
C HIS A 55 8.58 6.58 24.22
N ASP A 56 7.85 6.04 25.20
CA ASP A 56 7.11 6.77 26.23
C ASP A 56 6.00 7.70 25.70
N GLN A 57 5.75 7.71 24.38
CA GLN A 57 4.69 8.52 23.78
C GLN A 57 3.35 7.78 23.76
N ARG A 58 2.28 8.57 23.92
CA ARG A 58 0.92 8.13 23.61
C ARG A 58 0.59 8.62 22.20
N VAL A 59 0.46 7.69 21.27
CA VAL A 59 0.29 7.99 19.84
C VAL A 59 -1.15 7.74 19.43
N ALA A 60 -1.68 8.60 18.56
CA ALA A 60 -2.98 8.44 17.93
C ALA A 60 -2.79 8.32 16.42
N VAL A 61 -3.29 7.24 15.82
CA VAL A 61 -3.33 7.06 14.37
C VAL A 61 -4.77 7.20 13.90
N ILE A 62 -4.99 8.07 12.91
CA ILE A 62 -6.31 8.33 12.34
C ILE A 62 -6.36 7.74 10.93
N GLY A 63 -7.25 6.76 10.74
CA GLY A 63 -7.43 6.06 9.48
C GLY A 63 -6.70 4.72 9.42
N THR A 64 -7.40 3.74 8.85
CA THR A 64 -6.94 2.36 8.71
C THR A 64 -6.89 1.93 7.23
N GLY A 65 -6.56 2.86 6.34
CA GLY A 65 -6.21 2.52 4.95
C GLY A 65 -4.84 1.85 4.86
N SER A 66 -4.36 1.58 3.64
CA SER A 66 -3.06 0.90 3.41
C SER A 66 -1.90 1.48 4.23
N SER A 67 -1.72 2.81 4.22
CA SER A 67 -0.67 3.46 5.03
C SER A 67 -0.85 3.25 6.53
N GLY A 68 -2.10 3.23 7.02
CA GLY A 68 -2.40 2.94 8.43
C GLY A 68 -2.07 1.50 8.77
N VAL A 69 -2.54 0.54 7.97
CA VAL A 69 -2.25 -0.90 8.14
C VAL A 69 -0.75 -1.18 8.16
N GLN A 70 0.04 -0.47 7.35
CA GLN A 70 1.50 -0.62 7.30
C GLN A 70 2.21 0.03 8.50
N SER A 71 1.76 1.20 8.97
CA SER A 71 2.44 1.98 10.01
C SER A 71 2.02 1.60 11.44
N ILE A 72 0.76 1.25 11.65
CA ILE A 72 0.18 0.92 12.97
C ILE A 72 0.99 -0.15 13.70
N PRO A 73 1.37 -1.30 13.10
CA PRO A 73 2.12 -2.34 13.80
C PRO A 73 3.49 -1.83 14.28
N LEU A 74 4.22 -1.13 13.43
CA LEU A 74 5.55 -0.59 13.77
C LEU A 74 5.48 0.49 14.85
N ILE A 75 4.49 1.38 14.78
CA ILE A 75 4.26 2.39 15.82
C ILE A 75 3.84 1.73 17.14
N ALA A 76 3.05 0.66 17.10
CA ALA A 76 2.60 -0.07 18.29
C ALA A 76 3.76 -0.78 19.02
N GLU A 77 4.78 -1.23 18.30
CA GLU A 77 5.98 -1.85 18.88
C GLU A 77 6.82 -0.85 19.70
N GLU A 78 6.77 0.43 19.35
CA GLU A 78 7.62 1.46 19.97
C GLU A 78 6.87 2.34 20.99
N ALA A 79 5.60 2.68 20.72
CA ALA A 79 4.82 3.61 21.53
C ALA A 79 4.41 3.02 22.89
N ALA A 80 4.42 3.85 23.93
CA ALA A 80 3.92 3.43 25.25
C ALA A 80 2.41 3.14 25.25
N HIS A 81 1.66 3.82 24.39
CA HIS A 81 0.26 3.48 24.13
C HIS A 81 -0.17 3.96 22.74
N LEU A 82 -0.89 3.10 22.00
CA LEU A 82 -1.43 3.43 20.68
C LEU A 82 -2.97 3.49 20.70
N TYR A 83 -3.52 4.59 20.20
CA TYR A 83 -4.94 4.76 19.92
C TYR A 83 -5.16 4.70 18.40
N VAL A 84 -6.06 3.84 17.94
CA VAL A 84 -6.43 3.74 16.52
C VAL A 84 -7.84 4.25 16.32
N PHE A 85 -7.98 5.35 15.59
CA PHE A 85 -9.27 5.93 15.22
C PHE A 85 -9.69 5.42 13.84
N GLN A 86 -10.55 4.41 13.84
CA GLN A 86 -11.08 3.77 12.66
C GLN A 86 -12.50 4.26 12.34
N ARG A 87 -12.69 4.86 11.16
CA ARG A 87 -14.03 5.21 10.67
C ARG A 87 -14.73 4.05 9.97
N THR A 88 -13.99 3.34 9.13
CA THR A 88 -14.50 2.20 8.35
C THR A 88 -13.43 1.10 8.39
N PRO A 89 -13.75 -0.11 8.89
CA PRO A 89 -12.81 -1.22 8.86
C PRO A 89 -12.39 -1.57 7.43
N CYS A 90 -11.10 -1.83 7.23
CA CYS A 90 -10.60 -2.42 6.00
C CYS A 90 -10.46 -3.93 6.15
N PHE A 91 -10.67 -4.67 5.07
CA PHE A 91 -10.13 -6.03 4.99
C PHE A 91 -8.64 -5.95 4.75
N SER A 92 -7.88 -6.77 5.47
CA SER A 92 -6.44 -6.91 5.29
C SER A 92 -6.10 -8.39 5.26
N ILE A 93 -5.22 -8.77 4.35
CA ILE A 93 -4.69 -10.13 4.21
C ILE A 93 -3.19 -10.10 4.46
N PRO A 94 -2.61 -11.16 5.03
CA PRO A 94 -1.17 -11.21 5.31
C PRO A 94 -0.36 -10.93 4.03
N ALA A 95 0.59 -10.01 4.09
CA ALA A 95 1.49 -9.74 2.96
C ALA A 95 2.48 -10.91 2.73
N ARG A 96 2.75 -11.71 3.77
CA ARG A 96 3.72 -12.83 3.75
C ARG A 96 5.10 -12.42 3.20
N ASN A 97 5.52 -11.21 3.51
CA ASN A 97 6.82 -10.70 3.07
C ASN A 97 7.95 -11.52 3.71
N THR A 98 8.80 -12.11 2.87
CA THR A 98 10.00 -12.85 3.28
C THR A 98 11.22 -12.28 2.56
N PRO A 99 12.44 -12.52 3.08
CA PRO A 99 13.65 -12.30 2.30
C PRO A 99 13.57 -13.01 0.95
N LEU A 100 14.09 -12.38 -0.10
CA LEU A 100 14.14 -12.96 -1.44
C LEU A 100 15.10 -14.15 -1.47
N ASP A 101 14.63 -15.31 -1.93
CA ASP A 101 15.50 -16.44 -2.26
C ASP A 101 16.11 -16.25 -3.65
N LEU A 102 17.44 -16.21 -3.71
CA LEU A 102 18.20 -16.03 -4.95
C LEU A 102 17.98 -17.19 -5.94
N GLN A 103 17.68 -18.40 -5.46
CA GLN A 103 17.39 -19.52 -6.36
C GLN A 103 16.02 -19.33 -7.02
N GLU A 104 15.02 -18.91 -6.26
CA GLU A 104 13.68 -18.58 -6.79
C GLU A 104 13.75 -17.41 -7.76
N GLU A 105 14.52 -16.37 -7.45
CA GLU A 105 14.77 -15.24 -8.35
C GLU A 105 15.41 -15.71 -9.68
N GLN A 106 16.43 -16.57 -9.61
CA GLN A 106 17.07 -17.11 -10.82
C GLN A 106 16.10 -17.93 -11.67
N ILE A 107 15.23 -18.72 -11.05
CA ILE A 107 14.18 -19.47 -11.76
C ILE A 107 13.19 -18.50 -12.41
N TRP A 108 12.69 -17.52 -11.66
CA TRP A 108 11.76 -16.51 -12.15
C TRP A 108 12.32 -15.74 -13.36
N ASN A 109 13.60 -15.40 -13.32
CA ASN A 109 14.26 -14.61 -14.35
C ASN A 109 14.54 -15.37 -15.65
N LYS A 110 14.61 -16.72 -15.62
CA LYS A 110 14.74 -17.52 -16.85
C LYS A 110 13.56 -17.29 -17.81
N ASP A 111 12.36 -17.16 -17.25
CA ASP A 111 11.11 -17.03 -18.02
C ASP A 111 10.54 -15.60 -17.97
N TYR A 112 11.40 -14.60 -17.69
CA TYR A 112 10.98 -13.20 -17.47
C TYR A 112 10.07 -12.64 -18.57
N ASN A 113 10.43 -12.89 -19.85
CA ASN A 113 9.64 -12.42 -20.99
C ASN A 113 8.23 -13.04 -21.00
N GLU A 114 8.11 -14.32 -20.67
CA GLU A 114 6.83 -15.00 -20.59
C GLU A 114 5.99 -14.48 -19.42
N HIS A 115 6.59 -14.30 -18.25
CA HIS A 115 5.93 -13.69 -17.09
C HIS A 115 5.39 -12.30 -17.44
N ARG A 116 6.20 -11.47 -18.12
CA ARG A 116 5.79 -10.14 -18.55
C ARG A 116 4.61 -10.19 -19.53
N GLN A 117 4.64 -11.08 -20.52
CA GLN A 117 3.53 -11.23 -21.47
C GLN A 117 2.25 -11.70 -20.76
N LYS A 118 2.34 -12.62 -19.80
CA LYS A 118 1.19 -13.04 -18.99
C LYS A 118 0.63 -11.86 -18.21
N ILE A 119 1.48 -11.11 -17.49
CA ILE A 119 1.09 -9.95 -16.69
C ILE A 119 0.36 -8.89 -17.53
N LEU A 120 0.86 -8.58 -18.74
CA LEU A 120 0.22 -7.62 -19.65
C LEU A 120 -1.18 -8.02 -20.09
N ASN A 121 -1.49 -9.32 -20.07
CA ASN A 121 -2.80 -9.86 -20.44
C ASN A 121 -3.71 -10.11 -19.22
N THR A 122 -3.30 -9.67 -18.02
CA THR A 122 -4.15 -9.72 -16.81
C THR A 122 -4.93 -8.42 -16.62
N TYR A 123 -6.07 -8.49 -15.93
CA TYR A 123 -6.91 -7.33 -15.64
C TYR A 123 -6.19 -6.24 -14.82
N ALA A 124 -5.43 -6.64 -13.79
CA ALA A 124 -4.84 -5.73 -12.82
C ALA A 124 -3.32 -5.50 -13.02
N GLY A 125 -2.70 -6.15 -14.01
CA GLY A 125 -1.25 -6.09 -14.20
C GLY A 125 -0.45 -6.86 -13.15
N PHE A 126 -1.03 -7.94 -12.60
CA PHE A 126 -0.37 -8.84 -11.64
C PHE A 126 -0.67 -10.29 -11.99
N HIS A 127 0.31 -11.18 -11.83
CA HIS A 127 0.17 -12.62 -12.02
C HIS A 127 0.89 -13.38 -10.90
N THR A 128 0.17 -14.28 -10.26
CA THR A 128 0.73 -15.24 -9.31
C THR A 128 0.77 -16.61 -9.98
N PRO A 129 1.95 -17.18 -10.27
CA PRO A 129 2.04 -18.50 -10.89
C PRO A 129 1.30 -19.56 -10.09
N GLY A 130 0.61 -20.46 -10.79
CA GLY A 130 -0.12 -21.57 -10.17
C GLY A 130 -1.50 -21.19 -9.60
N LEU A 131 -1.90 -19.93 -9.65
CA LEU A 131 -3.27 -19.52 -9.30
C LEU A 131 -4.11 -19.24 -10.54
N SER A 132 -5.33 -19.78 -10.52
CA SER A 132 -6.37 -19.52 -11.51
C SER A 132 -7.58 -18.85 -10.86
N TYR A 133 -8.23 -17.98 -11.62
CA TYR A 133 -9.40 -17.19 -11.21
C TYR A 133 -10.63 -17.48 -12.08
N ASP A 134 -10.65 -18.63 -12.75
CA ASP A 134 -11.61 -19.01 -13.79
C ASP A 134 -12.93 -19.60 -13.26
N GLN A 135 -13.00 -19.88 -11.95
CA GLN A 135 -14.19 -20.45 -11.33
C GLN A 135 -14.93 -19.42 -10.47
N SER A 136 -16.26 -19.39 -10.61
CA SER A 136 -17.11 -18.58 -9.74
C SER A 136 -17.09 -19.15 -8.32
N ALA A 137 -16.95 -18.28 -7.32
CA ALA A 137 -17.08 -18.65 -5.92
C ALA A 137 -18.45 -19.27 -5.60
N LEU A 138 -19.48 -18.97 -6.42
CA LEU A 138 -20.84 -19.50 -6.27
C LEU A 138 -21.06 -20.86 -6.97
N SER A 139 -20.12 -21.30 -7.81
CA SER A 139 -20.24 -22.54 -8.58
C SER A 139 -19.48 -23.73 -7.99
N VAL A 140 -18.88 -23.56 -6.81
CA VAL A 140 -18.08 -24.59 -6.14
C VAL A 140 -18.69 -24.97 -4.79
N SER A 141 -18.35 -26.15 -4.27
CA SER A 141 -18.78 -26.55 -2.92
C SER A 141 -18.19 -25.62 -1.84
N PRO A 142 -18.86 -25.45 -0.68
CA PRO A 142 -18.30 -24.66 0.42
C PRO A 142 -16.92 -25.13 0.89
N GLU A 143 -16.65 -26.44 0.86
CA GLU A 143 -15.34 -27.01 1.19
C GLU A 143 -14.26 -26.57 0.20
N THR A 144 -14.55 -26.65 -1.11
CA THR A 144 -13.63 -26.20 -2.16
C THR A 144 -13.37 -24.69 -2.05
N GLN A 145 -14.41 -23.91 -1.78
CA GLN A 145 -14.31 -22.47 -1.57
C GLN A 145 -13.41 -22.14 -0.37
N GLN A 146 -13.64 -22.78 0.77
CA GLN A 146 -12.85 -22.58 1.98
C GLN A 146 -11.38 -22.93 1.77
N LYS A 147 -11.10 -24.09 1.17
CA LYS A 147 -9.73 -24.50 0.82
C LYS A 147 -9.03 -23.50 -0.10
N ALA A 148 -9.77 -22.94 -1.06
CA ALA A 148 -9.27 -21.94 -1.98
C ALA A 148 -8.93 -20.62 -1.27
N TYR A 149 -9.71 -20.22 -0.26
CA TYR A 149 -9.43 -19.05 0.58
C TYR A 149 -8.24 -19.29 1.51
N GLU A 150 -8.13 -20.46 2.13
CA GLU A 150 -7.01 -20.81 3.00
C GLU A 150 -5.69 -20.86 2.22
N THR A 151 -5.70 -21.46 1.03
CA THR A 151 -4.54 -21.52 0.14
C THR A 151 -4.04 -20.11 -0.20
N ARG A 152 -4.96 -19.21 -0.58
CA ARG A 152 -4.63 -17.80 -0.85
C ARG A 152 -4.18 -17.04 0.40
N GLY A 153 -4.83 -17.28 1.53
CA GLY A 153 -4.41 -16.67 2.81
C GLY A 153 -3.02 -17.12 3.28
N GLN A 154 -2.57 -18.32 2.90
CA GLN A 154 -1.23 -18.81 3.15
C GLN A 154 -0.19 -18.17 2.21
N LEU A 155 -0.53 -18.02 0.92
CA LEU A 155 0.32 -17.34 -0.07
C LEU A 155 0.45 -15.84 0.24
N GLY A 156 -0.64 -15.18 0.61
CA GLY A 156 -0.68 -13.76 0.93
C GLY A 156 -0.58 -12.85 -0.29
N GLY A 157 -0.52 -11.55 -0.03
CA GLY A 157 -0.44 -10.55 -1.10
C GLY A 157 -1.73 -10.50 -1.94
N LEU A 158 -1.61 -10.46 -3.27
CA LEU A 158 -2.77 -10.35 -4.19
C LEU A 158 -3.23 -11.71 -4.76
N SER A 159 -2.93 -12.80 -4.07
CA SER A 159 -3.25 -14.20 -4.45
C SER A 159 -4.74 -14.55 -4.39
#